data_AF-A0A7W7MF58-F1
#
_entry.id   AF-A0A7W7MF58-F1
#
_cell.length_a   1.000
_cell.length_b   1.000
_cell.length_c   1.000
_cell.angle_alpha   90.00
_cell.angle_beta   90.00
_cell.angle_gamma   90.00
#
_symmetry.space_group_name_H-M   'P 1'
#
loop_
_entity.id
_entity.type
_entity.pdbx_description
1 polymer ?
#
loop_
_entity_poly.entity_id
_entity_poly.type
_entity_poly.pdbx_seq_one_letter_code
_entity_poly.pdbx_strand_id
1 'polypeptide(L)'
;MPAPRTAYDAVLHAARDVTKLGCALDAEMLGAALLGSVYAMAAEDRAEAVRDFVGRFLTATVHSGTPAAVTIRDVFATLVPEADGAGRVGHDRRSPSWAGQLGQVRATGCWAYGDVYGDQTSYLVTFAYEDAVAGGPEHAVVALVDHNIGITKDVFVATSAETLLDQVRQICAADELTWFRSEDPGRLRDEVSRHLEVTDGLGELPSDGSLATDRTLAGARLALLPAVTTPPLSEPSGPDDTGLIRDFLTSPEAVRFDLPTGPAATPESASLEFCLSLLLDHGATLPGADPLRWSPAVAGLFLLDWVHRRAVLDLDDAAMLPRVVRAWSAFSMRRRGLPTAAAEQAEAALEELIPEFARLYTTGERRSPATAAVAQLIAEGVDPNDTAAIDAWLEANRDD
;
A
#
# COMPACT_ATOMS: atom_id res chain seq x y z
N MET A 1 -12.40 26.33 30.64
CA MET A 1 -13.45 25.29 30.59
C MET A 1 -12.88 24.01 31.19
N PRO A 2 -13.69 23.17 31.87
CA PRO A 2 -13.20 21.90 32.41
C PRO A 2 -12.79 20.95 31.27
N ALA A 3 -11.84 20.05 31.56
CA ALA A 3 -11.39 19.03 30.61
C ALA A 3 -12.55 18.10 30.20
N PRO A 4 -12.58 17.59 28.95
CA PRO A 4 -13.61 16.66 28.49
C PRO A 4 -13.59 15.39 29.34
N ARG A 5 -14.77 14.91 29.75
CA ARG A 5 -14.93 13.74 30.62
C ARG A 5 -15.10 12.44 29.84
N THR A 6 -15.48 12.54 28.57
CA THR A 6 -15.67 11.42 27.64
C THR A 6 -15.11 11.78 26.26
N ALA A 7 -14.86 10.77 25.41
CA ALA A 7 -14.49 10.98 24.02
C ALA A 7 -15.56 11.80 23.25
N TYR A 8 -16.84 11.62 23.58
CA TYR A 8 -17.93 12.38 22.96
C TYR A 8 -17.90 13.85 23.36
N ASP A 9 -17.59 14.17 24.63
CA ASP A 9 -17.40 15.57 25.06
C ASP A 9 -16.22 16.22 24.35
N ALA A 10 -15.15 15.48 24.10
CA ALA A 10 -14.00 15.96 23.34
C ALA A 10 -14.39 16.28 21.89
N VAL A 11 -15.15 15.40 21.22
CA VAL A 11 -15.70 15.65 19.88
C VAL A 11 -16.59 16.88 19.85
N LEU A 12 -17.56 16.98 20.77
CA LEU A 12 -18.45 18.13 20.86
C LEU A 12 -17.69 19.44 21.14
N HIS A 13 -16.65 19.38 21.95
CA HIS A 13 -15.79 20.52 22.25
C HIS A 13 -14.95 20.96 21.04
N ALA A 14 -14.42 20.00 20.28
CA ALA A 14 -13.66 20.26 19.06
C ALA A 14 -14.57 20.80 17.94
N ALA A 15 -15.79 20.28 17.81
CA ALA A 15 -16.78 20.70 16.83
C ALA A 15 -17.59 21.95 17.23
N ARG A 16 -17.24 22.66 18.32
CA ARG A 16 -18.02 23.80 18.84
C ARG A 16 -18.25 24.92 17.82
N ASP A 17 -17.35 25.08 16.87
CA ASP A 17 -17.37 26.11 15.85
C ASP A 17 -17.84 25.58 14.48
N VAL A 18 -18.33 24.33 14.41
CA VAL A 18 -18.80 23.71 13.15
C VAL A 18 -19.87 24.55 12.45
N THR A 19 -20.74 25.24 13.20
CA THR A 19 -21.79 26.10 12.63
C THR A 19 -21.27 27.38 11.98
N LYS A 20 -19.99 27.72 12.18
CA LYS A 20 -19.33 28.89 11.60
C LYS A 20 -18.61 28.57 10.29
N LEU A 21 -18.56 27.30 9.90
CA LEU A 21 -17.93 26.89 8.64
C LEU A 21 -18.71 27.45 7.44
N GLY A 22 -17.99 27.71 6.35
CA GLY A 22 -18.53 28.38 5.18
C GLY A 22 -19.30 27.45 4.25
N CYS A 23 -18.93 26.17 4.20
CA CYS A 23 -19.48 25.19 3.29
C CYS A 23 -19.55 23.77 3.87
N ALA A 24 -20.24 22.87 3.16
CA ALA A 24 -20.39 21.48 3.55
C ALA A 24 -19.06 20.70 3.49
N LEU A 25 -18.22 20.97 2.50
CA LEU A 25 -16.91 20.33 2.37
C LEU A 25 -16.04 20.55 3.62
N ASP A 26 -15.95 21.79 4.12
CA ASP A 26 -15.19 22.11 5.33
C ASP A 26 -15.74 21.33 6.54
N ALA A 27 -17.06 21.16 6.62
CA ALA A 27 -17.71 20.44 7.70
C ALA A 27 -17.44 18.94 7.61
N GLU A 28 -17.48 18.36 6.41
CA GLU A 28 -17.14 16.96 6.17
C GLU A 28 -15.66 16.68 6.44
N MET A 29 -14.74 17.58 6.06
CA MET A 29 -13.31 17.47 6.38
C MET A 29 -13.06 17.56 7.90
N LEU A 30 -13.72 18.50 8.60
CA LEU A 30 -13.67 18.55 10.06
C LEU A 30 -14.18 17.23 10.68
N GLY A 31 -15.29 16.71 10.15
CA GLY A 31 -15.87 15.47 10.62
C GLY A 31 -14.93 14.27 10.43
N ALA A 32 -14.33 14.16 9.26
CA ALA A 32 -13.36 13.12 8.94
C ALA A 32 -12.12 13.22 9.84
N ALA A 33 -11.56 14.41 10.04
CA ALA A 33 -10.41 14.61 10.92
C ALA A 33 -10.68 14.16 12.38
N LEU A 34 -11.90 14.41 12.88
CA LEU A 34 -12.30 13.97 14.22
C LEU A 34 -12.42 12.43 14.30
N LEU A 35 -12.98 11.80 13.26
CA LEU A 35 -13.09 10.35 13.18
C LEU A 35 -11.75 9.67 12.90
N GLY A 36 -10.80 10.37 12.30
CA GLY A 36 -9.46 9.87 12.03
C GLY A 36 -8.68 9.50 13.29
N SER A 37 -8.95 10.15 14.43
CA SER A 37 -8.37 9.74 15.71
C SER A 37 -8.89 8.38 16.17
N VAL A 38 -10.17 8.09 15.94
CA VAL A 38 -10.76 6.77 16.25
C VAL A 38 -10.19 5.71 15.33
N TYR A 39 -10.08 6.02 14.04
CA TYR A 39 -9.46 5.15 13.05
C TYR A 39 -8.00 4.81 13.40
N ALA A 40 -7.18 5.82 13.72
CA ALA A 40 -5.77 5.63 14.06
C ALA A 40 -5.54 4.82 15.34
N MET A 41 -6.43 4.97 16.34
CA MET A 41 -6.30 4.29 17.63
C MET A 41 -6.83 2.84 17.63
N ALA A 42 -7.62 2.46 16.63
CA ALA A 42 -8.13 1.09 16.53
C ALA A 42 -7.00 0.13 16.10
N ALA A 43 -6.94 -1.02 16.77
CA ALA A 43 -5.89 -2.03 16.54
C ALA A 43 -6.15 -2.86 15.28
N GLU A 44 -7.42 -3.22 15.06
CA GLU A 44 -7.92 -3.98 13.92
C GLU A 44 -9.35 -3.53 13.60
N ASP A 45 -9.91 -3.99 12.48
CA ASP A 45 -11.28 -3.70 12.02
C ASP A 45 -11.66 -2.21 12.11
N ARG A 46 -10.75 -1.33 11.67
CA ARG A 46 -10.85 0.12 11.90
C ARG A 46 -12.12 0.74 11.33
N ALA A 47 -12.59 0.25 10.19
CA ALA A 47 -13.85 0.69 9.58
C ALA A 47 -15.04 0.39 10.50
N GLU A 48 -15.05 -0.78 11.14
CA GLU A 48 -16.07 -1.16 12.13
C GLU A 48 -15.94 -0.32 13.41
N ALA A 49 -14.72 -0.12 13.92
CA ALA A 49 -14.50 0.72 15.10
C ALA A 49 -15.04 2.15 14.92
N VAL A 50 -14.84 2.76 13.74
CA VAL A 50 -15.40 4.07 13.40
C VAL A 50 -16.92 4.02 13.33
N ARG A 51 -17.50 3.00 12.68
CA ARG A 51 -18.96 2.81 12.58
C ARG A 51 -19.62 2.70 13.96
N ASP A 52 -19.03 1.88 14.82
CA ASP A 52 -19.45 1.67 16.20
C ASP A 52 -19.38 2.96 17.03
N PHE A 53 -18.26 3.67 16.92
CA PHE A 53 -18.08 4.95 17.60
C PHE A 53 -19.17 5.95 17.18
N VAL A 54 -19.42 6.09 15.88
CA VAL A 54 -20.46 6.98 15.36
C VAL A 54 -21.83 6.56 15.89
N GLY A 55 -22.21 5.29 15.83
CA GLY A 55 -23.51 4.83 16.31
C GLY A 55 -23.74 5.12 17.80
N ARG A 56 -22.71 4.89 18.63
CA ARG A 56 -22.77 5.22 20.06
C ARG A 56 -22.78 6.73 20.31
N PHE A 57 -22.00 7.50 19.55
CA PHE A 57 -22.02 8.97 19.61
C PHE A 57 -23.40 9.54 19.27
N LEU A 58 -24.02 9.05 18.18
CA LEU A 58 -25.36 9.45 17.76
C LEU A 58 -26.44 9.05 18.78
N THR A 59 -26.25 7.97 19.53
CA THR A 59 -27.16 7.60 20.61
C THR A 59 -26.96 8.51 21.84
N ALA A 60 -25.71 8.68 22.28
CA ALA A 60 -25.37 9.42 23.49
C ALA A 60 -25.70 10.92 23.39
N THR A 61 -25.58 11.51 22.21
CA THR A 61 -25.75 12.96 22.02
C THR A 61 -27.14 13.36 21.54
N VAL A 62 -28.12 12.45 21.50
CA VAL A 62 -29.46 12.74 20.94
C VAL A 62 -30.21 13.85 21.67
N HIS A 63 -29.98 14.00 22.98
CA HIS A 63 -30.58 15.05 23.80
C HIS A 63 -29.75 16.34 23.85
N SER A 64 -28.60 16.40 23.16
CA SER A 64 -27.76 17.59 23.11
C SER A 64 -28.40 18.63 22.18
N GLY A 65 -29.08 19.62 22.76
CA GLY A 65 -29.82 20.64 22.02
C GLY A 65 -28.97 21.80 21.47
N THR A 66 -27.64 21.75 21.55
CA THR A 66 -26.79 22.83 21.03
C THR A 66 -26.72 22.76 19.51
N PRO A 67 -26.69 23.91 18.79
CA PRO A 67 -26.59 23.91 17.33
C PRO A 67 -25.35 23.15 16.81
N ALA A 68 -24.22 23.27 17.50
CA ALA A 68 -22.99 22.55 17.16
C ALA A 68 -23.15 21.03 17.31
N ALA A 69 -23.78 20.55 18.39
CA ALA A 69 -24.02 19.12 18.59
C ALA A 69 -24.95 18.55 17.52
N VAL A 70 -26.03 19.26 17.18
CA VAL A 70 -26.95 18.85 16.11
C VAL A 70 -26.22 18.79 14.77
N THR A 71 -25.40 19.80 14.47
CA THR A 71 -24.67 19.90 13.20
C THR A 71 -23.61 18.80 13.05
N ILE A 72 -22.80 18.52 14.09
CA ILE A 72 -21.77 17.48 13.99
C ILE A 72 -22.38 16.07 13.90
N ARG A 73 -23.56 15.85 14.50
CA ARG A 73 -24.30 14.59 14.32
C ARG A 73 -24.72 14.39 12.86
N ASP A 74 -25.17 15.45 12.20
CA ASP A 74 -25.55 15.44 10.78
C ASP A 74 -24.35 15.11 9.88
N VAL A 75 -23.21 15.76 10.15
CA VAL A 75 -21.93 15.47 9.48
C VAL A 75 -21.53 14.01 9.66
N PHE A 76 -21.52 13.48 10.90
CA PHE A 76 -21.13 12.09 11.16
C PHE A 76 -22.09 11.08 10.54
N ALA A 77 -23.40 11.33 10.59
CA ALA A 77 -24.39 10.48 9.95
C ALA A 77 -24.24 10.46 8.42
N THR A 78 -23.85 11.58 7.82
CA THR A 78 -23.55 11.66 6.38
C THR A 78 -22.27 10.92 6.02
N LEU A 79 -21.20 11.10 6.80
CA LEU A 79 -19.90 10.47 6.55
C LEU A 79 -19.92 8.95 6.77
N VAL A 80 -20.75 8.48 7.70
CA VAL A 80 -20.85 7.06 8.08
C VAL A 80 -22.32 6.63 8.07
N PRO A 81 -22.95 6.49 6.89
CA PRO A 81 -24.39 6.20 6.78
C PRO A 81 -24.75 4.79 7.28
N GLU A 82 -23.77 3.89 7.32
CA GLU A 82 -23.88 2.52 7.86
C GLU A 82 -23.96 2.47 9.40
N ALA A 83 -23.69 3.58 10.10
CA ALA A 83 -23.70 3.59 11.56
C ALA A 83 -25.12 3.54 12.14
N ASP A 84 -25.27 2.85 13.27
CA ASP A 84 -26.55 2.74 13.96
C ASP A 84 -27.16 4.10 14.31
N GLY A 85 -28.36 4.35 13.80
CA GLY A 85 -29.09 5.60 14.01
C GLY A 85 -28.72 6.74 13.06
N ALA A 86 -27.77 6.57 12.14
CA ALA A 86 -27.43 7.58 11.13
C ALA A 86 -28.66 8.00 10.31
N GLY A 87 -29.44 7.05 9.79
CA GLY A 87 -30.66 7.34 9.03
C GLY A 87 -31.81 8.00 9.82
N ARG A 88 -31.67 8.18 11.14
CA ARG A 88 -32.63 8.92 11.99
C ARG A 88 -32.18 10.37 12.24
N VAL A 89 -30.93 10.70 11.90
CA VAL A 89 -30.43 12.07 11.95
C VAL A 89 -30.97 12.78 10.72
N GLY A 90 -31.77 13.82 10.94
CA GLY A 90 -32.28 14.67 9.88
C GLY A 90 -31.73 16.08 10.02
N HIS A 91 -31.82 16.85 8.93
CA HIS A 91 -31.44 18.25 8.93
C HIS A 91 -32.37 19.07 9.84
N ASP A 92 -31.82 19.74 10.85
CA ASP A 92 -32.57 20.68 11.69
C ASP A 92 -32.80 21.98 10.90
N ARG A 93 -33.95 22.64 11.10
CA ARG A 93 -34.24 23.96 10.50
C ARG A 93 -33.29 25.06 11.00
N ARG A 94 -32.58 24.81 12.10
CA ARG A 94 -31.55 25.67 12.68
C ARG A 94 -30.14 25.31 12.18
N SER A 95 -30.00 24.28 11.34
CA SER A 95 -28.72 23.91 10.75
C SER A 95 -28.22 25.03 9.83
N PRO A 96 -26.89 25.15 9.66
CA PRO A 96 -26.30 26.05 8.68
C PRO A 96 -26.88 25.84 7.28
N SER A 97 -26.87 26.88 6.44
CA SER A 97 -27.42 26.81 5.08
C SER A 97 -26.78 25.74 4.21
N TRP A 98 -25.52 25.39 4.49
CA TRP A 98 -24.79 24.34 3.79
C TRP A 98 -25.17 22.92 4.22
N ALA A 99 -25.91 22.72 5.32
CA ALA A 99 -26.20 21.38 5.83
C ALA A 99 -26.96 20.50 4.82
N GLY A 100 -27.80 21.11 3.98
CA GLY A 100 -28.49 20.38 2.90
C GLY A 100 -27.59 19.94 1.74
N GLN A 101 -26.32 20.36 1.72
CA GLN A 101 -25.33 19.96 0.73
C GLN A 101 -24.45 18.80 1.20
N LEU A 102 -24.55 18.39 2.48
CA LEU A 102 -23.78 17.28 3.04
C LEU A 102 -23.97 16.00 2.20
N GLY A 103 -22.88 15.41 1.72
CA GLY A 103 -22.90 14.22 0.88
C GLY A 103 -23.52 14.40 -0.52
N GLN A 104 -24.09 15.56 -0.86
CA GLN A 104 -24.72 15.85 -2.14
C GLN A 104 -23.68 16.25 -3.20
N VAL A 105 -22.81 15.30 -3.53
CA VAL A 105 -21.65 15.53 -4.38
C VAL A 105 -21.62 14.51 -5.52
N ARG A 106 -21.14 14.92 -6.70
CA ARG A 106 -20.96 14.04 -7.86
C ARG A 106 -19.51 13.99 -8.28
N ALA A 107 -19.06 12.82 -8.75
CA ALA A 107 -17.76 12.70 -9.39
C ALA A 107 -17.75 13.49 -10.72
N THR A 108 -16.65 14.18 -11.00
CA THR A 108 -16.44 14.99 -12.22
C THR A 108 -15.37 14.39 -13.13
N GLY A 109 -14.46 13.57 -12.60
CA GLY A 109 -13.50 12.81 -13.38
C GLY A 109 -12.70 11.82 -12.55
N CYS A 110 -12.14 10.81 -13.23
CA CYS A 110 -11.33 9.75 -12.64
C CYS A 110 -10.05 9.54 -13.45
N TRP A 111 -8.93 9.43 -12.74
CA TRP A 111 -7.61 9.23 -13.31
C TRP A 111 -6.79 8.25 -12.47
N ALA A 112 -5.78 7.69 -13.09
CA ALA A 112 -4.75 6.91 -12.43
C ALA A 112 -3.38 7.37 -12.94
N TYR A 113 -2.40 7.38 -12.05
CA TYR A 113 -1.00 7.60 -12.38
C TYR A 113 -0.11 6.76 -11.49
N GLY A 114 1.09 6.44 -11.95
CA GLY A 114 2.00 5.56 -11.22
C GLY A 114 3.36 5.50 -11.89
N ASP A 115 4.24 4.69 -11.33
CA ASP A 115 5.55 4.42 -11.91
C ASP A 115 5.48 3.34 -13.00
N VAL A 116 6.47 3.34 -13.89
CA VAL A 116 6.58 2.37 -14.99
C VAL A 116 6.94 0.95 -14.51
N TYR A 117 7.48 0.80 -13.29
CA TYR A 117 7.78 -0.52 -12.74
C TYR A 117 6.51 -1.23 -12.27
N GLY A 118 5.47 -0.47 -11.91
CA GLY A 118 4.22 -0.99 -11.33
C GLY A 118 4.35 -1.24 -9.83
N ASP A 119 5.19 -0.48 -9.14
CA ASP A 119 5.31 -0.54 -7.68
C ASP A 119 4.11 0.14 -7.02
N GLN A 120 3.71 1.30 -7.54
CA GLN A 120 2.70 2.16 -6.95
C GLN A 120 1.72 2.69 -7.99
N THR A 121 0.49 2.90 -7.56
CA THR A 121 -0.54 3.57 -8.35
C THR A 121 -1.33 4.51 -7.47
N SER A 122 -1.37 5.77 -7.85
CA SER A 122 -2.28 6.76 -7.29
C SER A 122 -3.55 6.85 -8.12
N TYR A 123 -4.67 6.65 -7.46
CA TYR A 123 -6.01 6.82 -8.02
C TYR A 123 -6.57 8.17 -7.59
N LEU A 124 -6.97 8.99 -8.55
CA LEU A 124 -7.44 10.35 -8.34
C LEU A 124 -8.88 10.49 -8.85
N VAL A 125 -9.75 11.04 -8.02
CA VAL A 125 -11.14 11.33 -8.38
C VAL A 125 -11.49 12.74 -7.97
N THR A 126 -12.03 13.52 -8.89
CA THR A 126 -12.51 14.88 -8.62
C THR A 126 -14.01 14.88 -8.38
N PHE A 127 -14.47 15.81 -7.54
CA PHE A 127 -15.83 15.86 -7.05
C PHE A 127 -16.31 17.31 -6.95
N ALA A 128 -17.55 17.54 -7.36
CA ALA A 128 -18.19 18.85 -7.26
C ALA A 128 -19.58 18.72 -6.61
N TYR A 129 -19.91 19.71 -5.78
CA TYR A 129 -21.28 19.95 -5.33
C TYR A 129 -22.08 20.65 -6.43
N GLU A 130 -23.40 20.54 -6.39
CA GLU A 130 -24.26 21.33 -7.27
C GLU A 130 -24.20 22.82 -6.92
N ASP A 131 -24.18 23.15 -5.63
CA ASP A 131 -23.97 24.51 -5.13
C ASP A 131 -22.51 24.68 -4.67
N ALA A 132 -21.69 25.36 -5.49
CA ALA A 132 -20.28 25.58 -5.17
C ALA A 132 -20.04 26.54 -4.00
N VAL A 133 -21.05 27.34 -3.59
CA VAL A 133 -20.93 28.27 -2.47
C VAL A 133 -21.27 27.56 -1.17
N ALA A 134 -22.44 26.92 -1.11
CA ALA A 134 -22.89 26.21 0.08
C ALA A 134 -22.22 24.84 0.22
N GLY A 135 -22.02 24.11 -0.87
CA GLY A 135 -21.36 22.80 -0.86
C GLY A 135 -19.84 22.92 -0.70
N GLY A 136 -19.23 23.85 -1.44
CA GLY A 136 -17.79 24.11 -1.42
C GLY A 136 -17.16 24.00 -2.80
N PRO A 137 -15.85 24.33 -2.92
CA PRO A 137 -15.11 24.23 -4.18
C PRO A 137 -15.00 22.77 -4.65
N GLU A 138 -14.65 22.59 -5.92
CA GLU A 138 -14.32 21.28 -6.46
C GLU A 138 -13.06 20.71 -5.76
N HIS A 139 -13.18 19.51 -5.22
CA HIS A 139 -12.12 18.84 -4.48
C HIS A 139 -11.75 17.51 -5.12
N ALA A 140 -10.58 16.99 -4.74
CA ALA A 140 -10.08 15.71 -5.22
C ALA A 140 -9.84 14.75 -4.05
N VAL A 141 -10.10 13.47 -4.29
CA VAL A 141 -9.68 12.36 -3.43
C VAL A 141 -8.54 11.64 -4.16
N VAL A 142 -7.42 11.44 -3.47
CA VAL A 142 -6.31 10.64 -3.97
C VAL A 142 -6.08 9.46 -3.02
N ALA A 143 -5.95 8.26 -3.58
CA ALA A 143 -5.54 7.06 -2.87
C ALA A 143 -4.28 6.48 -3.50
N LEU A 144 -3.21 6.37 -2.72
CA LEU A 144 -1.93 5.78 -3.14
C LEU A 144 -1.92 4.30 -2.75
N VAL A 145 -1.96 3.42 -3.75
CA VAL A 145 -1.82 1.98 -3.59
C VAL A 145 -0.36 1.58 -3.81
N ASP A 146 0.19 0.79 -2.88
CA ASP A 146 1.50 0.16 -2.99
C ASP A 146 1.30 -1.33 -3.29
N HIS A 147 1.64 -1.73 -4.51
CA HIS A 147 1.46 -3.08 -5.03
C HIS A 147 2.54 -4.04 -4.54
N ASN A 148 3.64 -3.57 -3.95
CA ASN A 148 4.68 -4.45 -3.40
C ASN A 148 4.25 -5.08 -2.08
N ILE A 149 3.41 -4.37 -1.32
CA ILE A 149 2.88 -4.83 -0.04
C ILE A 149 1.35 -4.98 -0.03
N GLY A 150 0.67 -4.58 -1.11
CA GLY A 150 -0.75 -4.88 -1.33
C GLY A 150 -1.69 -4.05 -0.46
N ILE A 151 -1.34 -2.79 -0.18
CA ILE A 151 -2.12 -1.90 0.69
C ILE A 151 -2.34 -0.53 0.06
N THR A 152 -3.36 0.17 0.52
CA THR A 152 -3.42 1.63 0.33
C THR A 152 -2.51 2.28 1.36
N LYS A 153 -1.41 2.85 0.90
CA LYS A 153 -0.36 3.46 1.72
C LYS A 153 -0.77 4.82 2.26
N ASP A 154 -1.48 5.62 1.45
CA ASP A 154 -1.98 6.91 1.88
C ASP A 154 -3.30 7.27 1.17
N VAL A 155 -4.10 8.11 1.81
CA VAL A 155 -5.31 8.71 1.26
C VAL A 155 -5.41 10.15 1.72
N PHE A 156 -5.71 11.07 0.81
CA PHE A 156 -5.94 12.45 1.17
C PHE A 156 -7.02 13.14 0.32
N VAL A 157 -7.58 14.21 0.87
CA VAL A 157 -8.54 15.08 0.19
C VAL A 157 -7.93 16.46 -0.06
N ALA A 158 -7.82 16.84 -1.32
CA ALA A 158 -7.34 18.15 -1.73
C ALA A 158 -8.52 19.07 -2.06
N THR A 159 -8.54 20.28 -1.49
CA THR A 159 -9.62 21.28 -1.67
C THR A 159 -9.57 22.04 -3.00
N SER A 160 -8.55 21.79 -3.83
CA SER A 160 -8.44 22.34 -5.19
C SER A 160 -8.13 21.23 -6.18
N ALA A 161 -9.19 20.70 -6.79
CA ALA A 161 -9.09 19.64 -7.81
C ALA A 161 -8.23 20.07 -9.01
N GLU A 162 -8.49 21.25 -9.56
CA GLU A 162 -7.80 21.77 -10.75
C GLU A 162 -6.30 21.91 -10.52
N THR A 163 -5.89 22.59 -9.44
CA THR A 163 -4.47 22.79 -9.10
C THR A 163 -3.74 21.46 -8.93
N LEU A 164 -4.35 20.52 -8.21
CA LEU A 164 -3.75 19.20 -8.00
C LEU A 164 -3.60 18.44 -9.33
N LEU A 165 -4.65 18.43 -10.16
CA LEU A 165 -4.65 17.69 -11.41
C LEU A 165 -3.62 18.25 -12.40
N ASP A 166 -3.48 19.57 -12.48
CA ASP A 166 -2.48 20.21 -13.32
C ASP A 166 -1.05 19.94 -12.82
N GLN A 167 -0.84 19.98 -11.51
CA GLN A 167 0.44 19.61 -10.91
C GLN A 167 0.80 18.15 -11.21
N VAL A 168 -0.14 17.22 -11.02
CA VAL A 168 0.07 15.79 -11.32
C VAL A 168 0.41 15.59 -12.80
N ARG A 169 -0.34 16.22 -13.72
CA ARG A 169 -0.05 16.15 -15.15
C ARG A 169 1.34 16.69 -15.48
N GLN A 170 1.75 17.80 -14.87
CA GLN A 170 3.06 18.39 -15.10
C GLN A 170 4.18 17.47 -14.60
N ILE A 171 4.04 16.90 -13.41
CA ILE A 171 5.01 15.94 -12.86
C ILE A 171 5.12 14.74 -13.78
N CYS A 172 3.99 14.14 -14.18
CA CYS A 172 4.01 12.94 -15.02
C CYS A 172 4.53 13.22 -16.44
N ALA A 173 4.30 14.41 -16.99
CA ALA A 173 4.83 14.78 -18.29
C ALA A 173 6.33 15.07 -18.27
N ALA A 174 6.89 15.42 -17.11
CA ALA A 174 8.31 15.73 -16.93
C ALA A 174 9.15 14.49 -16.58
N ASP A 175 8.52 13.42 -16.10
CA ASP A 175 9.20 12.20 -15.65
C ASP A 175 8.78 11.00 -16.50
N GLU A 176 9.70 10.53 -17.35
CA GLU A 176 9.47 9.37 -18.25
C GLU A 176 9.31 8.04 -17.51
N LEU A 177 9.58 8.01 -16.21
CA LEU A 177 9.37 6.85 -15.34
C LEU A 177 8.00 6.82 -14.70
N THR A 178 7.13 7.75 -15.09
CA THR A 178 5.74 7.79 -14.65
C THR A 178 4.79 7.79 -15.84
N TRP A 179 3.56 7.37 -15.57
CA TRP A 179 2.47 7.40 -16.54
C TRP A 179 1.23 8.05 -15.92
N PHE A 180 0.38 8.63 -16.76
CA PHE A 180 -0.89 9.25 -16.37
C PHE A 180 -1.97 8.90 -17.39
N ARG A 181 -3.16 8.50 -16.92
CA ARG A 181 -4.31 8.19 -17.79
C ARG A 181 -5.65 8.48 -17.11
N SER A 182 -6.70 8.62 -17.92
CA SER A 182 -8.07 8.48 -17.41
C SER A 182 -8.35 7.05 -16.98
N GLU A 183 -9.17 6.88 -15.94
CA GLU A 183 -9.49 5.58 -15.37
C GLU A 183 -11.01 5.35 -15.33
N ASP A 184 -11.43 4.09 -15.42
CA ASP A 184 -12.83 3.73 -15.23
C ASP A 184 -13.24 3.93 -13.75
N PRO A 185 -14.31 4.68 -13.46
CA PRO A 185 -14.73 4.95 -12.08
C PRO A 185 -15.06 3.69 -11.27
N GLY A 186 -15.61 2.67 -11.94
CA GLY A 186 -15.91 1.40 -11.29
C GLY A 186 -14.62 0.67 -10.91
N ARG A 187 -13.72 0.48 -11.89
CA ARG A 187 -12.43 -0.18 -11.65
C ARG A 187 -11.63 0.49 -10.57
N LEU A 188 -11.59 1.83 -10.57
CA LEU A 188 -10.94 2.62 -9.54
C LEU A 188 -11.53 2.32 -8.16
N ARG A 189 -12.87 2.35 -8.04
CA ARG A 189 -13.55 2.03 -6.78
C ARG A 189 -13.17 0.65 -6.28
N ASP A 190 -13.28 -0.38 -7.12
CA ASP A 190 -13.00 -1.77 -6.75
C ASP A 190 -11.55 -1.95 -6.31
N GLU A 191 -10.60 -1.40 -7.08
CA GLU A 191 -9.17 -1.50 -6.78
C GLU A 191 -8.81 -0.84 -5.45
N VAL A 192 -9.23 0.41 -5.26
CA VAL A 192 -8.93 1.18 -4.04
C VAL A 192 -9.64 0.56 -2.83
N SER A 193 -10.90 0.15 -2.97
CA SER A 193 -11.64 -0.50 -1.88
C SER A 193 -10.98 -1.79 -1.41
N ARG A 194 -10.54 -2.66 -2.33
CA ARG A 194 -9.85 -3.91 -1.98
C ARG A 194 -8.58 -3.67 -1.17
N HIS A 195 -7.77 -2.70 -1.59
CA HIS A 195 -6.52 -2.37 -0.90
C HIS A 195 -6.76 -1.65 0.43
N LEU A 196 -7.81 -0.82 0.53
CA LEU A 196 -8.21 -0.19 1.78
C LEU A 196 -8.72 -1.21 2.80
N GLU A 197 -9.43 -2.26 2.37
CA GLU A 197 -9.86 -3.35 3.26
C GLU A 197 -8.67 -4.05 3.90
N VAL A 198 -7.62 -4.34 3.11
CA VAL A 198 -6.35 -4.88 3.64
C VAL A 198 -5.70 -3.89 4.61
N THR A 199 -5.60 -2.60 4.23
CA THR A 199 -5.04 -1.55 5.09
C THR A 199 -5.77 -1.44 6.43
N ASP A 200 -7.11 -1.49 6.42
CA ASP A 200 -7.93 -1.34 7.61
C ASP A 200 -7.71 -2.50 8.61
N GLY A 201 -7.29 -3.68 8.12
CA GLY A 201 -6.98 -4.87 8.90
C GLY A 201 -5.52 -4.98 9.41
N LEU A 202 -4.63 -4.03 9.10
CA LEU A 202 -3.23 -4.07 9.55
C LEU A 202 -3.11 -3.85 11.06
N GLY A 203 -2.16 -4.50 11.73
CA GLY A 203 -1.90 -4.19 13.15
C GLY A 203 -1.39 -2.76 13.37
N GLU A 204 -0.64 -2.23 12.41
CA GLU A 204 -0.08 -0.89 12.43
C GLU A 204 -0.33 -0.22 11.07
N LEU A 205 -0.80 1.02 11.09
CA LEU A 205 -1.03 1.80 9.88
C LEU A 205 0.30 2.38 9.34
N PRO A 206 0.39 2.66 8.04
CA PRO A 206 1.44 3.51 7.50
C PRO A 206 1.53 4.82 8.32
N SER A 207 2.71 5.11 8.86
CA SER A 207 2.90 6.25 9.79
C SER A 207 2.97 7.61 9.09
N ASP A 208 3.15 7.62 7.78
CA ASP A 208 3.27 8.82 6.96
C ASP A 208 1.97 9.07 6.20
N GLY A 209 1.51 10.32 6.18
CA GLY A 209 0.43 10.77 5.32
C GLY A 209 -0.83 11.24 6.04
N SER A 210 -1.93 11.31 5.27
CA SER A 210 -3.24 11.80 5.73
C SER A 210 -4.28 10.69 5.83
N LEU A 211 -3.88 9.43 5.59
CA LEU A 211 -4.75 8.25 5.58
C LEU A 211 -5.76 8.30 6.73
N ALA A 212 -5.31 8.36 7.98
CA ALA A 212 -6.22 8.34 9.11
C ALA A 212 -7.20 9.52 9.12
N THR A 213 -6.71 10.74 8.86
CA THR A 213 -7.51 11.97 8.87
C THR A 213 -8.59 11.98 7.81
N ASP A 214 -8.28 11.48 6.60
CA ASP A 214 -9.14 11.63 5.43
C ASP A 214 -9.88 10.34 5.04
N ARG A 215 -9.53 9.19 5.64
CA ARG A 215 -10.10 7.86 5.33
C ARG A 215 -11.61 7.85 5.26
N THR A 216 -12.28 8.48 6.22
CA THR A 216 -13.74 8.48 6.30
C THR A 216 -14.36 9.28 5.15
N LEU A 217 -13.83 10.48 4.87
CA LEU A 217 -14.33 11.30 3.75
C LEU A 217 -14.05 10.63 2.42
N ALA A 218 -12.83 10.15 2.21
CA ALA A 218 -12.47 9.43 0.99
C ALA A 218 -13.33 8.18 0.77
N GLY A 219 -13.59 7.40 1.83
CA GLY A 219 -14.51 6.26 1.77
C GLY A 219 -15.93 6.66 1.36
N ALA A 220 -16.46 7.72 1.97
CA ALA A 220 -17.78 8.26 1.61
C ALA A 220 -17.84 8.72 0.14
N ARG A 221 -16.75 9.29 -0.39
CA ARG A 221 -16.66 9.70 -1.80
C ARG A 221 -16.53 8.51 -2.76
N LEU A 222 -15.69 7.53 -2.44
CA LEU A 222 -15.52 6.30 -3.24
C LEU A 222 -16.83 5.50 -3.34
N ALA A 223 -17.65 5.51 -2.28
CA ALA A 223 -18.95 4.84 -2.27
C ALA A 223 -19.95 5.40 -3.31
N LEU A 224 -19.76 6.64 -3.77
CA LEU A 224 -20.59 7.30 -4.80
C LEU A 224 -20.25 6.87 -6.22
N LEU A 225 -19.07 6.26 -6.43
CA LEU A 225 -18.67 5.75 -7.73
C LEU A 225 -19.48 4.49 -8.08
N PRO A 226 -19.74 4.20 -9.36
CA PRO A 226 -20.44 2.98 -9.75
C PRO A 226 -19.69 1.74 -9.26
N ALA A 227 -20.41 0.68 -8.90
CA ALA A 227 -19.78 -0.62 -8.68
C ALA A 227 -19.26 -1.16 -10.02
N VAL A 228 -18.16 -1.92 -9.99
CA VAL A 228 -17.69 -2.65 -11.18
C VAL A 228 -18.77 -3.63 -11.62
N THR A 229 -19.29 -3.43 -12.82
CA THR A 229 -20.28 -4.33 -13.41
C THR A 229 -19.67 -5.43 -14.25
N THR A 230 -18.36 -5.35 -14.54
CA THR A 230 -17.64 -6.32 -15.35
C THR A 230 -16.65 -7.07 -14.47
N PRO A 231 -16.85 -8.37 -14.20
CA PRO A 231 -15.89 -9.13 -13.42
C PRO A 231 -14.49 -9.02 -14.05
N PRO A 232 -13.42 -8.97 -13.24
CA PRO A 232 -12.07 -8.98 -13.76
C PRO A 232 -11.94 -10.16 -14.72
N LEU A 233 -11.36 -9.91 -15.90
CA LEU A 233 -11.04 -10.99 -16.82
C LEU A 233 -10.18 -11.99 -16.07
N SER A 234 -10.44 -13.29 -16.26
CA SER A 234 -9.54 -14.32 -15.75
C SER A 234 -8.14 -13.98 -16.22
N GLU A 235 -7.26 -13.66 -15.28
CA GLU A 235 -5.87 -13.38 -15.60
C GLU A 235 -5.34 -14.61 -16.35
N PRO A 236 -4.73 -14.42 -17.54
CA PRO A 236 -4.08 -15.52 -18.21
C PRO A 236 -3.11 -16.15 -17.20
N SER A 237 -3.05 -17.49 -17.17
CA SER A 237 -1.96 -18.15 -16.45
C SER A 237 -0.66 -17.48 -16.89
N GLY A 238 0.10 -16.95 -15.92
CA GLY A 238 1.36 -16.29 -16.17
C GLY A 238 2.28 -17.16 -17.04
N PRO A 239 3.33 -16.59 -17.64
CA PRO A 239 4.27 -17.37 -18.42
C PRO A 239 4.74 -18.59 -17.60
N ASP A 240 4.78 -19.78 -18.23
CA ASP A 240 5.36 -20.98 -17.62
C ASP A 240 6.77 -20.64 -17.12
N ASP A 241 7.00 -20.73 -15.81
CA ASP A 241 8.26 -20.41 -15.15
C ASP A 241 9.44 -21.13 -15.82
N THR A 242 9.21 -22.35 -16.29
CA THR A 242 10.22 -23.15 -17.02
C THR A 242 10.61 -22.49 -18.34
N GLY A 243 9.64 -21.96 -19.07
CA GLY A 243 9.87 -21.20 -20.31
C GLY A 243 10.55 -19.87 -20.02
N LEU A 244 10.15 -19.20 -18.94
CA LEU A 244 10.72 -17.92 -18.54
C LEU A 244 12.20 -18.03 -18.14
N ILE A 245 12.55 -19.03 -17.34
CA ILE A 245 13.94 -19.30 -16.95
C ILE A 245 14.78 -19.60 -18.20
N ARG A 246 14.26 -20.40 -19.15
CA ARG A 246 14.98 -20.68 -20.39
C ARG A 246 15.23 -19.42 -21.21
N ASP A 247 14.21 -18.58 -21.37
CA ASP A 247 14.33 -17.29 -22.06
C ASP A 247 15.36 -16.39 -21.37
N PHE A 248 15.38 -16.37 -20.03
CA PHE A 248 16.35 -15.62 -19.24
C PHE A 248 17.78 -16.14 -19.41
N LEU A 249 18.01 -17.44 -19.27
CA LEU A 249 19.35 -18.04 -19.36
C LEU A 249 19.96 -17.90 -20.77
N THR A 250 19.13 -17.80 -21.80
CA THR A 250 19.59 -17.56 -23.20
C THR A 250 19.66 -16.08 -23.58
N SER A 251 19.39 -15.18 -22.62
CA SER A 251 19.30 -13.75 -22.87
C SER A 251 20.67 -13.04 -22.96
N PRO A 252 20.76 -11.92 -23.68
CA PRO A 252 21.90 -11.01 -23.63
C PRO A 252 22.32 -10.57 -22.22
N GLU A 253 21.38 -10.47 -21.27
CA GLU A 253 21.66 -10.04 -19.89
C GLU A 253 22.40 -11.13 -19.13
N ALA A 254 22.03 -12.39 -19.29
CA ALA A 254 22.76 -13.50 -18.70
C ALA A 254 24.22 -13.52 -19.17
N VAL A 255 24.47 -13.20 -20.45
CA VAL A 255 25.82 -13.04 -20.99
C VAL A 255 26.51 -11.78 -20.46
N ARG A 256 25.82 -10.63 -20.42
CA ARG A 256 26.37 -9.35 -19.94
C ARG A 256 26.90 -9.45 -18.51
N PHE A 257 26.22 -10.20 -17.64
CA PHE A 257 26.60 -10.41 -16.25
C PHE A 257 27.36 -11.72 -16.00
N ASP A 258 27.82 -12.37 -17.08
CA ASP A 258 28.72 -13.52 -17.09
C ASP A 258 28.15 -14.77 -16.37
N LEU A 259 26.83 -14.96 -16.40
CA LEU A 259 26.19 -16.07 -15.70
C LEU A 259 26.60 -17.44 -16.29
N PRO A 260 26.81 -18.48 -15.47
CA PRO A 260 27.27 -19.81 -15.90
C PRO A 260 26.14 -20.63 -16.57
N THR A 261 25.67 -20.17 -17.73
CA THR A 261 24.51 -20.70 -18.47
C THR A 261 24.84 -21.87 -19.41
N GLY A 262 26.07 -22.39 -19.34
CA GLY A 262 26.53 -23.50 -20.17
C GLY A 262 25.91 -24.85 -19.80
N PRO A 263 25.94 -25.85 -20.69
CA PRO A 263 25.32 -27.17 -20.48
C PRO A 263 26.07 -28.08 -19.49
N ALA A 264 27.22 -27.66 -18.99
CA ALA A 264 28.01 -28.44 -18.04
C ALA A 264 27.60 -28.08 -16.62
N ALA A 265 27.17 -29.07 -15.83
CA ALA A 265 26.92 -28.90 -14.41
C ALA A 265 28.24 -28.54 -13.69
N THR A 266 28.35 -27.30 -13.25
CA THR A 266 29.43 -26.79 -12.41
C THR A 266 28.87 -26.38 -11.05
N PRO A 267 29.69 -26.27 -9.98
CA PRO A 267 29.24 -25.69 -8.71
C PRO A 267 28.58 -24.32 -8.90
N GLU A 268 29.13 -23.48 -9.78
CA GLU A 268 28.54 -22.17 -10.11
C GLU A 268 27.15 -22.29 -10.77
N SER A 269 26.90 -23.35 -11.55
CA SER A 269 25.58 -23.62 -12.14
C SER A 269 24.56 -24.00 -11.06
N ALA A 270 24.96 -24.71 -10.00
CA ALA A 270 24.08 -25.04 -8.89
C ALA A 270 23.68 -23.79 -8.08
N SER A 271 24.65 -22.91 -7.77
CA SER A 271 24.37 -21.63 -7.12
C SER A 271 23.50 -20.71 -7.98
N LEU A 272 23.67 -20.72 -9.31
CA LEU A 272 22.79 -19.99 -10.23
C LEU A 272 21.34 -20.50 -10.15
N GLU A 273 21.13 -21.81 -10.21
CA GLU A 273 19.80 -22.42 -10.10
C GLU A 273 19.12 -22.09 -8.76
N PHE A 274 19.88 -22.17 -7.65
CA PHE A 274 19.39 -21.80 -6.33
C PHE A 274 19.06 -20.30 -6.21
N CYS A 275 19.93 -19.42 -6.70
CA CYS A 275 19.66 -17.98 -6.71
C CYS A 275 18.41 -17.63 -7.53
N LEU A 276 18.17 -18.33 -8.65
CA LEU A 276 16.96 -18.15 -9.46
C LEU A 276 15.71 -18.65 -8.73
N SER A 277 15.78 -19.79 -8.03
CA SER A 277 14.64 -20.26 -7.24
C SER A 277 14.27 -19.26 -6.15
N LEU A 278 15.25 -18.68 -5.45
CA LEU A 278 15.00 -17.64 -4.44
C LEU A 278 14.31 -16.41 -5.02
N LEU A 279 14.68 -15.99 -6.24
CA LEU A 279 14.06 -14.85 -6.91
C LEU A 279 12.60 -15.13 -7.24
N LEU A 280 12.31 -16.30 -7.82
CA LEU A 280 10.95 -16.71 -8.16
C LEU A 280 10.08 -16.91 -6.92
N ASP A 281 10.64 -17.51 -5.87
CA ASP A 281 9.98 -17.66 -4.57
C ASP A 281 9.63 -16.29 -3.98
N HIS A 282 10.54 -15.32 -4.06
CA HIS A 282 10.23 -13.96 -3.63
C HIS A 282 9.11 -13.33 -4.48
N GLY A 283 9.21 -13.43 -5.81
CA GLY A 283 8.18 -12.93 -6.73
C GLY A 283 6.79 -13.52 -6.43
N ALA A 284 6.71 -14.81 -6.13
CA ALA A 284 5.48 -15.49 -5.76
C ALA A 284 4.88 -15.01 -4.42
N THR A 285 5.68 -14.38 -3.54
CA THR A 285 5.18 -13.77 -2.30
C THR A 285 4.62 -12.37 -2.50
N LEU A 286 4.89 -11.70 -3.63
CA LEU A 286 4.38 -10.37 -3.92
C LEU A 286 2.91 -10.43 -4.35
N PRO A 287 2.10 -9.39 -4.06
CA PRO A 287 0.78 -9.25 -4.64
C PRO A 287 0.82 -9.36 -6.18
N GLY A 288 -0.06 -10.20 -6.72
CA GLY A 288 -0.15 -10.53 -8.15
C GLY A 288 0.82 -11.61 -8.63
N ALA A 289 1.85 -11.97 -7.85
CA ALA A 289 2.82 -13.02 -8.16
C ALA A 289 3.45 -12.94 -9.56
N ASP A 290 3.66 -11.72 -10.10
CA ASP A 290 4.29 -11.51 -11.41
C ASP A 290 5.83 -11.49 -11.28
N PRO A 291 6.56 -12.52 -11.74
CA PRO A 291 8.02 -12.58 -11.63
C PRO A 291 8.75 -11.54 -12.50
N LEU A 292 8.05 -10.91 -13.46
CA LEU A 292 8.58 -9.83 -14.29
C LEU A 292 8.35 -8.44 -13.68
N ARG A 293 7.54 -8.31 -12.61
CA ARG A 293 7.35 -7.06 -11.88
C ARG A 293 8.53 -6.79 -10.95
N TRP A 294 9.68 -6.57 -11.56
CA TRP A 294 10.95 -6.35 -10.88
C TRP A 294 11.37 -4.87 -10.98
N SER A 295 11.58 -4.25 -9.83
CA SER A 295 11.89 -2.82 -9.67
C SER A 295 13.06 -2.61 -8.70
N PRO A 296 13.60 -1.39 -8.59
CA PRO A 296 14.57 -1.06 -7.55
C PRO A 296 14.05 -1.36 -6.14
N ALA A 297 12.77 -1.08 -5.86
CA ALA A 297 12.16 -1.32 -4.56
C ALA A 297 12.04 -2.82 -4.28
N VAL A 298 11.56 -3.61 -5.24
CA VAL A 298 11.47 -5.08 -5.13
C VAL A 298 12.86 -5.70 -4.93
N ALA A 299 13.86 -5.24 -5.68
CA ALA A 299 15.24 -5.69 -5.49
C ALA A 299 15.76 -5.38 -4.07
N GLY A 300 15.41 -4.22 -3.51
CA GLY A 300 15.72 -3.86 -2.13
C GLY A 300 15.02 -4.76 -1.11
N LEU A 301 13.72 -5.01 -1.27
CA LEU A 301 12.95 -5.93 -0.43
C LEU A 301 13.55 -7.35 -0.44
N PHE A 302 14.00 -7.79 -1.62
CA PHE A 302 14.64 -9.08 -1.80
C PHE A 302 16.02 -9.14 -1.12
N LEU A 303 16.94 -8.26 -1.53
CA LEU A 303 18.34 -8.29 -1.13
C LEU A 303 18.56 -7.88 0.32
N LEU A 304 17.79 -6.95 0.86
CA LEU A 304 18.05 -6.38 2.19
C LEU A 304 17.21 -6.99 3.31
N ASP A 305 16.18 -7.79 2.98
CA ASP A 305 15.30 -8.36 4.00
C ASP A 305 14.89 -9.81 3.69
N TRP A 306 14.18 -10.06 2.60
CA TRP A 306 13.55 -11.37 2.34
C TRP A 306 14.57 -12.51 2.32
N VAL A 307 15.68 -12.35 1.58
CA VAL A 307 16.67 -13.43 1.40
C VAL A 307 17.32 -13.81 2.73
N HIS A 308 17.61 -12.84 3.59
CA HIS A 308 18.23 -13.08 4.89
C HIS A 308 17.30 -13.79 5.87
N ARG A 309 15.98 -13.63 5.72
CA ARG A 309 14.98 -14.30 6.57
C ARG A 309 14.58 -15.68 6.08
N ARG A 310 14.77 -15.96 4.78
CA ARG A 310 14.23 -17.15 4.11
C ARG A 310 15.29 -18.15 3.66
N ALA A 311 16.53 -17.72 3.44
CA ALA A 311 17.60 -18.57 2.94
C ALA A 311 18.87 -18.46 3.79
N VAL A 312 19.63 -19.56 3.87
CA VAL A 312 21.03 -19.55 4.28
C VAL A 312 21.86 -19.68 3.01
N LEU A 313 22.65 -18.66 2.71
CA LEU A 313 23.52 -18.66 1.53
C LEU A 313 24.91 -19.13 1.95
N ASP A 314 25.51 -20.02 1.18
CA ASP A 314 26.95 -20.24 1.28
C ASP A 314 27.73 -19.08 0.62
N LEU A 315 29.06 -19.19 0.57
CA LEU A 315 29.91 -18.14 0.00
C LEU A 315 29.71 -17.98 -1.51
N ASP A 316 29.49 -19.09 -2.22
CA ASP A 316 29.36 -19.12 -3.67
C ASP A 316 27.98 -18.56 -4.07
N ASP A 317 26.92 -18.92 -3.35
CA ASP A 317 25.57 -18.38 -3.49
C ASP A 317 25.55 -16.86 -3.22
N ALA A 318 26.19 -16.43 -2.13
CA ALA A 318 26.26 -15.01 -1.78
C ALA A 318 27.06 -14.19 -2.83
N ALA A 319 28.06 -14.79 -3.47
CA ALA A 319 28.80 -14.17 -4.57
C ALA A 319 28.00 -14.16 -5.89
N MET A 320 27.16 -15.18 -6.11
CA MET A 320 26.35 -15.34 -7.33
C MET A 320 25.12 -14.42 -7.33
N LEU A 321 24.43 -14.28 -6.19
CA LEU A 321 23.14 -13.61 -6.09
C LEU A 321 23.12 -12.18 -6.65
N PRO A 322 24.09 -11.29 -6.37
CA PRO A 322 24.14 -9.94 -6.94
C PRO A 322 24.17 -9.92 -8.47
N ARG A 323 24.85 -10.90 -9.09
CA ARG A 323 24.97 -11.01 -10.56
C ARG A 323 23.63 -11.45 -11.15
N VAL A 324 22.98 -12.42 -10.51
CA VAL A 324 21.66 -12.92 -10.92
C VAL A 324 20.61 -11.81 -10.82
N VAL A 325 20.56 -11.07 -9.71
CA VAL A 325 19.59 -9.98 -9.53
C VAL A 325 19.81 -8.85 -10.55
N ARG A 326 21.05 -8.48 -10.86
CA ARG A 326 21.35 -7.49 -11.90
C ARG A 326 20.88 -7.97 -13.28
N ALA A 327 21.19 -9.21 -13.64
CA ALA A 327 20.76 -9.79 -14.90
C ALA A 327 19.23 -9.88 -15.01
N TRP A 328 18.57 -10.35 -13.94
CA TRP A 328 17.11 -10.51 -13.91
C TRP A 328 16.38 -9.17 -13.98
N SER A 329 16.88 -8.15 -13.27
CA SER A 329 16.34 -6.78 -13.33
C SER A 329 16.33 -6.26 -14.77
N ALA A 330 17.50 -6.31 -15.44
CA ALA A 330 17.64 -5.85 -16.82
C ALA A 330 16.78 -6.67 -17.80
N PHE A 331 16.74 -7.99 -17.60
CA PHE A 331 15.93 -8.90 -18.42
C PHE A 331 14.44 -8.57 -18.31
N SER A 332 13.95 -8.37 -17.08
CA SER A 332 12.55 -8.08 -16.78
C SER A 332 12.11 -6.75 -17.37
N MET A 333 12.94 -5.71 -17.23
CA MET A 333 12.69 -4.38 -17.80
C MET A 333 12.60 -4.42 -19.32
N ARG A 334 13.52 -5.13 -19.99
CA ARG A 334 13.45 -5.31 -21.44
C ARG A 334 12.20 -6.10 -21.85
N ARG A 335 11.89 -7.19 -21.14
CA ARG A 335 10.74 -8.05 -21.46
C ARG A 335 9.42 -7.29 -21.32
N ARG A 336 9.34 -6.35 -20.38
CA ARG A 336 8.18 -5.45 -20.18
C ARG A 336 8.22 -4.19 -21.04
N GLY A 337 9.29 -3.98 -21.81
CA GLY A 337 9.44 -2.82 -22.68
C GLY A 337 9.55 -1.50 -21.93
N LEU A 338 10.17 -1.49 -20.75
CA LEU A 338 10.34 -0.27 -19.95
C LEU A 338 11.37 0.69 -20.60
N PRO A 339 11.27 2.01 -20.35
CA PRO A 339 12.21 3.00 -20.85
C PRO A 339 13.65 2.73 -20.42
N THR A 340 14.63 3.19 -21.21
CA THR A 340 16.06 3.01 -20.90
C THR A 340 16.44 3.62 -19.54
N ALA A 341 15.90 4.79 -19.19
CA ALA A 341 16.14 5.41 -17.89
C ALA A 341 15.68 4.54 -16.71
N ALA A 342 14.66 3.68 -16.91
CA ALA A 342 14.22 2.76 -15.87
C ALA A 342 15.29 1.69 -15.58
N ALA A 343 15.94 1.20 -16.64
CA ALA A 343 17.06 0.27 -16.51
C ALA A 343 18.28 0.93 -15.88
N GLU A 344 18.59 2.17 -16.25
CA GLU A 344 19.71 2.94 -15.67
C GLU A 344 19.50 3.22 -14.18
N GLN A 345 18.30 3.64 -13.77
CA GLN A 345 17.99 3.86 -12.37
C GLN A 345 18.06 2.56 -11.55
N ALA A 346 17.59 1.44 -12.10
CA ALA A 346 17.68 0.16 -11.42
C ALA A 346 19.13 -0.33 -11.29
N GLU A 347 19.96 -0.14 -12.31
CA GLU A 347 21.39 -0.44 -12.24
C GLU A 347 22.07 0.39 -11.14
N ALA A 348 21.80 1.71 -11.09
CA ALA A 348 22.31 2.60 -10.05
C ALA A 348 21.84 2.19 -8.65
N ALA A 349 20.55 1.89 -8.47
CA ALA A 349 20.03 1.43 -7.18
C ALA A 349 20.70 0.12 -6.73
N LEU A 350 20.92 -0.83 -7.65
CA LEU A 350 21.60 -2.09 -7.33
C LEU A 350 23.07 -1.88 -6.91
N GLU A 351 23.76 -0.90 -7.48
CA GLU A 351 25.11 -0.52 -7.03
C GLU A 351 25.14 -0.09 -5.56
N GLU A 352 24.08 0.56 -5.08
CA GLU A 352 23.93 0.96 -3.67
C GLU A 352 23.47 -0.20 -2.77
N LEU A 353 22.57 -1.06 -3.25
CA LEU A 353 22.01 -2.17 -2.46
C LEU A 353 23.02 -3.29 -2.21
N ILE A 354 23.90 -3.60 -3.17
CA ILE A 354 24.79 -4.76 -3.11
C ILE A 354 25.82 -4.70 -1.97
N PRO A 355 26.49 -3.56 -1.70
CA PRO A 355 27.36 -3.43 -0.53
C PRO A 355 26.63 -3.67 0.80
N GLU A 356 25.38 -3.21 0.91
CA GLU A 356 24.58 -3.40 2.12
C GLU A 356 24.14 -4.86 2.27
N PHE A 357 23.75 -5.53 1.17
CA PHE A 357 23.53 -6.98 1.16
C PHE A 357 24.76 -7.75 1.67
N ALA A 358 25.96 -7.43 1.18
CA ALA A 358 27.19 -8.08 1.62
C ALA A 358 27.47 -7.86 3.12
N ARG A 359 27.19 -6.65 3.63
CA ARG A 359 27.27 -6.33 5.06
C ARG A 359 26.28 -7.20 5.86
N LEU A 360 25.01 -7.22 5.48
CA LEU A 360 23.95 -7.96 6.16
C LEU A 360 24.18 -9.48 6.14
N TYR A 361 24.67 -10.00 5.02
CA TYR A 361 25.09 -11.39 4.89
C TYR A 361 26.16 -11.75 5.94
N THR A 362 27.18 -10.89 6.06
CA THR A 362 28.33 -11.08 6.96
C THR A 362 27.95 -10.92 8.43
N THR A 363 27.13 -9.93 8.76
CA THR A 363 26.73 -9.65 10.16
C THR A 363 25.63 -10.59 10.66
N GLY A 364 24.81 -11.12 9.77
CA GLY A 364 23.64 -11.93 10.11
C GLY A 364 22.52 -11.16 10.82
N GLU A 365 22.61 -9.81 10.86
CA GLU A 365 21.70 -8.92 11.61
C GLU A 365 20.22 -9.10 11.24
N ARG A 366 19.93 -9.46 9.99
CA ARG A 366 18.57 -9.63 9.45
C ARG A 366 18.10 -11.08 9.40
N ARG A 367 18.87 -12.03 9.93
CA ARG A 367 18.47 -13.46 9.93
C ARG A 367 17.26 -13.68 10.82
N SER A 368 16.33 -14.51 10.36
CA SER A 368 15.28 -15.02 11.24
C SER A 368 15.88 -15.96 12.29
N PRO A 369 15.22 -16.19 13.44
CA PRO A 369 15.72 -17.16 14.43
C PRO A 369 15.97 -18.55 13.85
N ALA A 370 15.11 -19.01 12.95
CA ALA A 370 15.28 -20.31 12.27
C ALA A 370 16.50 -20.29 11.33
N THR A 371 16.66 -19.25 10.52
CA THR A 371 17.81 -19.09 9.62
C THR A 371 19.12 -18.96 10.41
N ALA A 372 19.11 -18.29 11.55
CA ALA A 372 20.26 -18.18 12.44
C ALA A 372 20.68 -19.55 13.00
N ALA A 373 19.71 -20.36 13.44
CA ALA A 373 19.98 -21.72 13.92
C ALA A 373 20.56 -22.63 12.83
N VAL A 374 20.02 -22.58 11.61
CA VAL A 374 20.57 -23.36 10.47
C VAL A 374 21.98 -22.88 10.10
N ALA A 375 22.23 -21.57 10.09
CA ALA A 375 23.57 -21.04 9.83
C ALA A 375 24.58 -21.46 10.90
N GLN A 376 24.16 -21.56 12.16
CA GLN A 376 24.99 -22.07 13.25
C GLN A 376 25.32 -23.56 13.08
N LEU A 377 24.32 -24.40 12.77
CA LEU A 377 24.53 -25.82 12.46
C LEU A 377 25.61 -26.00 11.38
N ILE A 378 25.49 -25.27 10.27
CA ILE A 378 26.45 -25.33 9.17
C ILE A 378 27.84 -24.85 9.61
N ALA A 379 27.92 -23.76 10.39
CA ALA A 379 29.20 -23.24 10.90
C ALA A 379 29.91 -24.23 11.83
N GLU A 380 29.15 -25.08 12.53
CA GLU A 380 29.66 -26.17 13.37
C GLU A 380 29.92 -27.47 12.60
N GLY A 381 29.76 -27.45 11.27
CA GLY A 381 30.05 -28.57 10.38
C GLY A 381 28.95 -29.63 10.34
N VAL A 382 27.75 -29.32 10.82
CA VAL A 382 26.57 -30.20 10.78
C VAL A 382 25.86 -30.00 9.45
N ASP A 383 25.67 -31.10 8.70
CA ASP A 383 24.90 -31.07 7.47
C ASP A 383 23.40 -30.90 7.81
N PRO A 384 22.74 -29.81 7.37
CA PRO A 384 21.32 -29.57 7.64
C PRO A 384 20.39 -30.57 6.93
N ASN A 385 20.89 -31.40 6.03
CA ASN A 385 20.12 -32.49 5.41
C ASN A 385 20.31 -33.84 6.11
N ASP A 386 21.22 -33.95 7.08
CA ASP A 386 21.45 -35.15 7.87
C ASP A 386 20.72 -35.05 9.22
N THR A 387 19.53 -35.65 9.29
CA THR A 387 18.70 -35.66 10.50
C THR A 387 19.43 -36.26 11.71
N ALA A 388 20.29 -37.26 11.51
CA ALA A 388 21.03 -37.88 12.61
C ALA A 388 22.14 -36.94 13.15
N ALA A 389 22.77 -36.17 12.28
CA ALA A 389 23.75 -35.16 12.67
C ALA A 389 23.10 -33.98 13.41
N ILE A 390 21.89 -33.57 13.01
CA ILE A 390 21.09 -32.54 13.70
C ILE A 390 20.67 -33.03 15.08
N ASP A 391 20.15 -34.25 15.21
CA ASP A 391 19.71 -34.80 16.50
C ASP A 391 20.89 -34.93 17.48
N ALA A 392 22.05 -35.39 17.01
CA ALA A 392 23.26 -35.47 17.82
C ALA A 392 23.76 -34.08 18.28
N TRP A 393 23.64 -33.07 17.42
CA TRP A 393 23.97 -31.69 17.76
C TRP A 393 22.99 -31.08 18.78
N LEU A 394 21.69 -31.33 18.63
CA LEU A 394 20.66 -30.89 19.58
C LEU A 394 20.81 -31.56 20.95
N GLU A 395 21.23 -32.82 21.00
CA GLU A 395 21.54 -33.51 22.26
C GLU A 395 22.81 -32.96 22.92
N ALA A 396 23.82 -32.58 22.15
CA ALA A 396 25.07 -32.00 22.67
C ALA A 396 24.89 -30.56 23.23
N ASN A 397 23.91 -29.81 22.73
CA ASN A 397 23.64 -28.41 23.11
C ASN A 397 22.39 -28.25 24.02
N ARG A 398 21.95 -29.33 24.68
CA ARG A 398 20.71 -29.35 25.49
C ARG A 398 20.87 -28.91 26.95
N ASP A 399 22.11 -28.72 27.42
CA ASP A 399 22.47 -28.45 28.83
C ASP A 399 23.17 -27.09 29.08
N ASP A 400 23.15 -26.17 28.10
CA ASP A 400 23.42 -24.72 28.28
C ASP A 400 22.12 -23.92 28.03
#